data_AF-A0A1H9W6T9-F1
#
_entry.id   AF-A0A1H9W6T9-F1
#
_cell.length_a   1.000
_cell.length_b   1.000
_cell.length_c   1.000
_cell.angle_alpha   90.00
_cell.angle_beta   90.00
_cell.angle_gamma   90.00
#
_symmetry.space_group_name_H-M   'P 1'
#
loop_
_entity.id
_entity.type
_entity.pdbx_description
1 polymer ?
#
loop_
_entity_poly.entity_id
_entity_poly.type
_entity_poly.pdbx_seq_one_letter_code
_entity_poly.pdbx_strand_id
1 'polypeptide(L)'
;MSLRDLVHDAAVTRMSTSERLDRLRSARLYFQRPENPGFLVAETVDGPVVPVFTSWEQLALFAGVCDWASTTAEDLVDLLPDGVRALVDPLGERPFLLDADRLPPPETAGPDAGEGAADAANEGPADVAEPADGDAARRG
;
A
#
# COMPACT_ATOMS: atom_id res chain seq x y z
N MET A 1 9.87 14.04 22.08
CA MET A 1 9.19 13.54 20.88
C MET A 1 10.11 12.53 20.22
N SER A 2 9.67 11.28 20.07
CA SER A 2 10.40 10.26 19.31
C SER A 2 9.97 10.25 17.84
N LEU A 3 10.81 9.76 16.92
CA LEU A 3 10.46 9.55 15.51
C LEU A 3 9.20 8.68 15.36
N ARG A 4 9.06 7.67 16.23
CA ARG A 4 7.85 6.84 16.31
C ARG A 4 6.59 7.68 16.53
N ASP A 5 6.62 8.61 17.48
CA ASP A 5 5.46 9.44 17.82
C ASP A 5 5.08 10.36 16.65
N LEU A 6 6.09 10.89 15.94
CA LEU A 6 5.89 11.75 14.77
C LEU A 6 5.28 11.00 13.59
N VAL A 7 5.71 9.76 13.34
CA VAL A 7 5.13 8.91 12.28
C VAL A 7 3.67 8.59 12.59
N HIS A 8 3.36 8.28 13.85
CA HIS A 8 1.99 7.99 14.26
C HIS A 8 1.07 9.21 14.09
N ASP A 9 1.50 10.40 14.51
CA ASP A 9 0.72 11.64 14.35
C ASP A 9 0.52 12.02 12.88
N ALA A 10 1.57 11.88 12.07
CA ALA A 10 1.53 12.09 10.63
C ALA A 10 0.60 11.09 9.90
N ALA A 11 0.53 9.84 10.36
CA ALA A 11 -0.37 8.83 9.81
C ALA A 11 -1.86 9.11 10.13
N VAL A 12 -2.14 9.78 11.25
CA VAL A 12 -3.51 10.16 11.65
C VAL A 12 -4.01 11.39 10.86
N THR A 13 -3.10 12.19 10.29
CA THR A 13 -3.45 13.36 9.48
C THR A 13 -4.13 12.96 8.16
N ARG A 14 -5.44 13.17 8.06
CA ARG A 14 -6.25 12.91 6.85
C ARG A 14 -6.01 13.98 5.78
N MET A 15 -5.00 13.80 4.93
CA MET A 15 -4.84 14.52 3.65
C MET A 15 -4.68 13.50 2.52
N SER A 16 -5.19 13.81 1.33
CA SER A 16 -4.99 12.95 0.15
C SER A 16 -3.58 13.10 -0.42
N THR A 17 -3.06 12.08 -1.12
CA THR A 17 -1.73 12.13 -1.77
C THR A 17 -1.62 13.30 -2.75
N SER A 18 -2.63 13.54 -3.58
CA SER A 18 -2.64 14.67 -4.52
C SER A 18 -2.56 16.03 -3.83
N GLU A 19 -3.21 16.18 -2.68
CA GLU A 19 -3.17 17.41 -1.87
C GLU A 19 -1.78 17.63 -1.25
N ARG A 20 -1.13 16.54 -0.82
CA ARG A 20 0.26 16.57 -0.32
C ARG A 20 1.23 16.95 -1.44
N LEU A 21 1.07 16.37 -2.63
CA LEU A 21 1.89 16.70 -3.80
C LEU A 21 1.70 18.15 -4.25
N ASP A 22 0.46 18.66 -4.29
CA ASP A 22 0.21 20.06 -4.66
C ASP A 22 0.86 21.02 -3.68
N ARG A 23 0.83 20.71 -2.37
CA ARG A 23 1.54 21.48 -1.34
C ARG A 23 3.06 21.48 -1.53
N LEU A 24 3.63 20.40 -2.05
CA LEU A 24 5.06 20.24 -2.29
C LEU A 24 5.52 20.64 -3.69
N ARG A 25 4.59 21.03 -4.58
CA ARG A 25 4.84 21.23 -6.01
C ARG A 25 5.95 22.23 -6.34
N SER A 26 6.10 23.27 -5.53
CA SER A 26 7.17 24.27 -5.66
C SER A 26 8.33 24.07 -4.69
N ALA A 27 8.23 23.08 -3.80
CA ALA A 27 9.22 22.82 -2.76
C ALA A 27 10.27 21.83 -3.24
N ARG A 28 11.52 22.07 -2.83
CA ARG A 28 12.60 21.09 -2.96
C ARG A 28 12.62 20.23 -1.70
N LEU A 29 12.67 18.92 -1.86
CA LEU A 29 12.86 18.00 -0.75
C LEU A 29 14.34 17.64 -0.63
N TYR A 30 14.81 17.61 0.61
CA TYR A 30 16.18 17.32 0.99
C TYR A 30 16.21 16.09 1.89
N PHE A 31 17.22 15.25 1.70
CA PHE A 31 17.41 14.05 2.48
C PHE A 31 18.88 13.71 2.60
N GLN A 32 19.22 12.91 3.61
CA GLN A 32 20.58 12.45 3.82
C GLN A 32 20.97 11.50 2.69
N ARG A 33 22.13 11.76 2.06
CA ARG A 33 22.67 10.94 0.98
C ARG A 33 23.58 9.85 1.58
N PRO A 34 23.23 8.56 1.46
CA PRO A 34 24.12 7.47 1.86
C PRO A 34 25.34 7.36 0.94
N GLU A 35 26.38 6.64 1.40
CA GLU A 35 27.60 6.39 0.61
C GLU A 35 27.32 5.59 -0.66
N ASN A 36 26.33 4.69 -0.60
CA ASN A 36 25.84 3.94 -1.76
C ASN A 36 24.53 4.58 -2.27
N PRO A 37 24.25 4.56 -3.58
CA PRO A 37 23.01 5.11 -4.14
C PRO A 37 21.77 4.50 -3.48
N GLY A 38 20.87 5.34 -2.96
CA GLY A 38 19.61 4.91 -2.36
C GLY A 38 19.11 5.85 -1.27
N PHE A 39 18.15 5.36 -0.48
CA PHE A 39 17.56 6.08 0.65
C PHE A 39 17.93 5.42 1.98
N LEU A 40 18.09 6.23 3.01
CA LEU A 40 18.21 5.75 4.38
C LEU A 40 16.81 5.53 4.95
N VAL A 41 16.40 4.26 4.99
CA VAL A 41 15.10 3.81 5.50
C VAL A 41 15.20 3.54 7.00
N ALA A 42 14.28 4.12 7.77
CA ALA A 42 14.11 3.85 9.19
C ALA A 42 12.91 2.93 9.40
N GLU A 43 13.14 1.82 10.12
CA GLU A 43 12.08 0.89 10.52
C GLU A 43 11.25 1.50 11.65
N THR A 44 9.93 1.58 11.48
CA THR A 44 8.99 2.07 12.51
C THR A 44 7.83 1.10 12.68
N VAL A 45 7.07 1.25 13.77
CA VAL A 45 5.91 0.38 14.04
C VAL A 45 4.80 0.52 13.02
N ASP A 46 4.70 1.69 12.40
CA ASP A 46 3.73 1.95 11.36
C ASP A 46 4.23 1.52 9.97
N GLY A 47 5.53 1.17 9.84
CA GLY A 47 6.18 0.72 8.60
C GLY A 47 7.52 1.42 8.32
N PRO A 48 8.23 1.02 7.25
CA PRO A 48 9.49 1.66 6.85
C PRO A 48 9.26 3.07 6.31
N VAL A 49 10.08 4.03 6.77
CA VAL A 49 9.97 5.43 6.36
C VAL A 49 11.31 6.07 6.02
N VAL A 50 11.30 7.03 5.10
CA VAL A 50 12.45 7.87 4.77
C VAL A 50 12.18 9.31 5.23
N PRO A 51 12.98 9.87 6.15
CA PRO A 51 12.82 11.27 6.55
C PRO A 51 13.29 12.21 5.43
N VAL A 52 12.41 13.12 5.02
CA VAL A 52 12.69 14.14 4.00
C VAL A 52 12.27 15.52 4.51
N PHE A 53 12.93 16.57 4.03
CA PHE A 53 12.82 17.91 4.60
C PHE A 53 12.64 18.96 3.51
N THR A 54 11.81 19.97 3.74
CA THR A 54 11.65 21.12 2.83
C THR A 54 12.72 22.20 3.05
N SER A 55 13.50 22.11 4.14
CA SER A 55 14.64 23.00 4.44
C SER A 55 15.89 22.22 4.88
N TRP A 56 17.06 22.72 4.49
CA TRP A 56 18.37 22.23 4.96
C TRP A 56 18.58 22.40 6.47
N GLU A 57 17.99 23.44 7.06
CA GLU A 57 18.11 23.68 8.50
C GLU A 57 17.44 22.56 9.28
N GLN A 58 16.28 22.11 8.82
CA GLN A 58 15.56 20.97 9.39
C GLN A 58 16.35 19.66 9.21
N LEU A 59 16.96 19.44 8.04
CA LEU A 59 17.83 18.29 7.80
C LEU A 59 19.03 18.29 8.76
N ALA A 60 19.71 19.42 8.92
CA ALA A 60 20.86 19.54 9.80
C ALA A 60 20.48 19.37 11.28
N LEU A 61 19.29 19.81 11.69
CA LEU A 61 18.77 19.58 13.04
C LEU A 61 18.45 18.10 13.30
N PHE A 62 18.00 17.38 12.27
CA PHE A 62 17.61 15.98 12.40
C PHE A 62 18.81 15.02 12.31
N ALA A 63 19.64 15.17 11.27
CA ALA A 63 20.73 14.23 10.96
C ALA A 63 22.12 14.75 11.36
N GLY A 64 22.23 16.00 11.79
CA GLY A 64 23.53 16.65 12.02
C GLY A 64 24.24 16.99 10.70
N VAL A 65 25.56 17.16 10.78
CA VAL A 65 26.41 17.37 9.59
C VAL A 65 26.44 16.09 8.77
N CYS A 66 25.88 16.13 7.58
CA CYS A 66 25.81 14.99 6.67
C CYS A 66 25.91 15.40 5.20
N ASP A 67 26.28 14.44 4.35
CA ASP A 67 26.04 14.54 2.91
C ASP A 67 24.54 14.53 2.63
N TRP A 68 24.11 15.36 1.68
CA TRP A 68 22.70 15.51 1.34
C TRP A 68 22.46 15.46 -0.16
N ALA A 69 21.25 15.07 -0.54
CA ALA A 69 20.73 15.15 -1.90
C ALA A 69 19.40 15.89 -1.89
N SER A 70 18.97 16.33 -3.07
CA SER A 70 17.71 17.05 -3.24
C SER A 70 16.93 16.54 -4.44
N THR A 71 15.61 16.48 -4.32
CA THR A 71 14.71 16.07 -5.41
C THR A 71 13.36 16.80 -5.31
N THR A 72 12.48 16.61 -6.29
CA THR A 72 11.09 17.07 -6.23
C THR A 72 10.20 16.02 -5.55
N ALA A 73 8.99 16.41 -5.10
CA ALA A 73 8.07 15.44 -4.51
C ALA A 73 7.55 14.42 -5.53
N GLU A 74 7.40 14.82 -6.79
CA GLU A 74 6.99 13.93 -7.89
C GLU A 74 8.07 12.86 -8.12
N ASP A 75 9.32 13.30 -8.31
CA ASP A 75 10.45 12.37 -8.48
C ASP A 75 10.64 11.48 -7.23
N LEU A 76 10.41 12.02 -6.02
CA LEU A 76 10.55 11.24 -4.80
C LEU A 76 9.59 10.05 -4.76
N VAL A 77 8.33 10.27 -5.13
CA VAL A 77 7.31 9.20 -5.15
C VAL A 77 7.69 8.12 -6.16
N ASP A 78 8.26 8.49 -7.31
CA ASP A 78 8.71 7.52 -8.33
C ASP A 78 9.98 6.76 -7.92
N LEU A 79 10.83 7.36 -7.08
CA LEU A 79 12.12 6.78 -6.64
C LEU A 79 11.99 5.91 -5.38
N LEU A 80 10.94 6.10 -4.59
CA LEU A 80 10.77 5.38 -3.33
C LEU A 80 10.57 3.87 -3.57
N PRO A 81 11.18 3.00 -2.74
CA PRO A 81 10.94 1.57 -2.81
C PRO A 81 9.48 1.22 -2.45
N ASP A 82 8.97 0.13 -3.02
CA ASP A 82 7.63 -0.38 -2.71
C ASP A 82 7.46 -0.62 -1.20
N GLY A 83 6.34 -0.14 -0.64
CA GLY A 83 6.02 -0.26 0.78
C GLY A 83 6.74 0.73 1.70
N VAL A 84 7.62 1.59 1.16
CA VAL A 84 8.32 2.65 1.92
C VAL A 84 7.62 3.99 1.71
N ARG A 85 7.46 4.75 2.80
CA ARG A 85 6.82 6.08 2.77
C ARG A 85 7.83 7.17 3.10
N ALA A 86 7.65 8.37 2.56
CA ALA A 86 8.43 9.53 2.98
C ALA A 86 7.77 10.24 4.16
N LEU A 87 8.52 10.51 5.23
CA LEU A 87 8.09 11.37 6.32
C LEU A 87 8.61 12.78 6.07
N VAL A 88 7.71 13.69 5.70
CA VAL A 88 8.04 15.06 5.34
C VAL A 88 8.06 15.95 6.58
N ASP A 89 9.15 16.68 6.77
CA ASP A 89 9.39 17.65 7.85
C ASP A 89 9.03 17.11 9.25
N PRO A 90 9.67 16.04 9.74
CA PRO A 90 9.39 15.48 11.06
C PRO A 90 9.60 16.49 12.21
N LEU A 91 10.46 17.48 12.03
CA LEU A 91 10.69 18.56 13.01
C LEU A 91 9.93 19.85 12.67
N GLY A 92 9.06 19.80 11.66
CA GLY A 92 8.27 20.93 11.18
C GLY A 92 6.95 21.10 11.94
N GLU A 93 6.23 22.18 11.64
CA GLU A 93 4.95 22.48 12.28
C GLU A 93 3.83 21.50 11.93
N ARG A 94 3.91 20.87 10.74
CA ARG A 94 2.89 19.96 10.22
C ARG A 94 3.56 18.79 9.49
N PRO A 95 4.15 17.83 10.23
CA PRO A 95 4.71 16.63 9.62
C PRO A 95 3.60 15.83 8.93
N PHE A 96 3.93 15.21 7.80
CA PHE A 96 2.99 14.31 7.11
C PHE A 96 3.72 13.19 6.39
N LEU A 97 3.02 12.08 6.19
CA LEU A 97 3.50 10.98 5.37
C LEU A 97 3.12 11.21 3.91
N LEU A 98 4.07 11.01 3.01
CA LEU A 98 3.87 10.95 1.57
C LEU A 98 4.06 9.50 1.14
N ASP A 99 2.95 8.89 0.71
CA ASP A 99 2.93 7.53 0.22
C ASP A 99 3.44 7.49 -1.22
N ALA A 100 4.36 6.58 -1.50
CA ALA A 100 4.63 6.15 -2.86
C ALA A 100 3.54 5.16 -3.27
N ASP A 101 2.30 5.65 -3.39
CA ASP A 101 1.25 4.83 -3.97
C ASP A 101 1.55 4.74 -5.48
N ARG A 102 2.45 3.82 -5.82
CA ARG A 102 2.38 3.22 -7.14
C ARG A 102 1.03 2.51 -7.12
N LEU A 103 0.07 3.07 -7.86
CA LEU A 103 -1.21 2.44 -8.16
C LEU A 103 -0.95 0.94 -8.28
N PRO A 104 -1.63 0.06 -7.51
CA PRO A 104 -1.40 -1.37 -7.63
C PRO A 104 -1.43 -1.71 -9.12
N PRO A 105 -0.47 -2.49 -9.65
CA PRO A 105 -0.61 -2.96 -11.03
C PRO A 105 -2.03 -3.53 -11.15
N PRO A 106 -2.79 -3.25 -12.24
CA PRO A 106 -4.09 -3.88 -12.39
C PRO A 106 -3.81 -5.35 -12.18
N GLU A 107 -4.39 -5.90 -11.11
CA GLU A 107 -4.29 -7.31 -10.83
C GLU A 107 -4.84 -7.96 -12.09
N THR A 108 -3.94 -8.42 -12.96
CA THR A 108 -4.28 -9.34 -14.03
C THR A 108 -4.66 -10.61 -13.29
N ALA A 109 -5.89 -10.61 -12.76
CA ALA A 109 -6.69 -11.80 -12.62
C ALA A 109 -6.85 -12.33 -14.05
N GLY A 110 -5.81 -13.02 -14.51
CA GLY A 110 -5.87 -13.87 -15.67
C GLY A 110 -6.98 -14.90 -15.43
N PRO A 111 -7.71 -15.29 -16.49
CA PRO A 111 -8.77 -16.27 -16.38
C PRO A 111 -8.15 -17.63 -16.08
N ASP A 112 -8.20 -18.08 -14.83
CA ASP A 112 -7.98 -19.49 -14.52
C ASP A 112 -9.27 -20.24 -14.87
N ALA A 113 -9.27 -20.73 -16.11
CA ALA A 113 -10.25 -21.65 -16.62
C ALA A 113 -9.98 -23.04 -16.04
N GLY A 114 -10.91 -23.50 -15.21
CA GLY A 114 -11.54 -24.82 -15.31
C GLY A 114 -10.70 -26.09 -15.10
N GLU A 115 -11.08 -26.84 -14.06
CA GLU A 115 -11.34 -28.30 -14.00
C GLU A 115 -11.09 -28.74 -12.55
N GLY A 116 -11.96 -29.42 -11.82
CA GLY A 116 -13.13 -30.24 -12.13
C GLY A 116 -13.20 -31.31 -11.02
N ALA A 117 -14.38 -31.90 -10.84
CA ALA A 117 -14.66 -33.11 -10.04
C ALA A 117 -14.83 -32.96 -8.51
N ALA A 118 -16.09 -32.66 -8.16
CA ALA A 118 -16.93 -33.34 -7.17
C ALA A 118 -16.28 -34.43 -6.29
N ASP A 119 -16.32 -34.22 -4.97
CA ASP A 119 -16.34 -35.31 -3.98
C ASP A 119 -17.80 -35.51 -3.55
N ALA A 120 -18.35 -36.65 -3.99
CA ALA A 120 -19.73 -37.04 -3.77
C ALA A 120 -19.88 -37.73 -2.41
N ALA A 121 -20.89 -37.27 -1.67
CA ALA A 121 -21.40 -37.91 -0.47
C ALA A 121 -21.70 -39.40 -0.71
N ASN A 122 -21.10 -40.26 0.10
CA ASN A 122 -21.38 -41.68 0.17
C ASN A 122 -22.23 -41.96 1.42
N GLU A 123 -23.55 -41.97 1.27
CA GLU A 123 -24.44 -42.72 2.15
C GLU A 123 -25.38 -43.57 1.27
N GLY A 124 -25.44 -44.86 1.62
CA GLY A 124 -25.82 -45.99 0.77
C GLY A 124 -27.32 -46.21 0.52
N PRO A 125 -27.67 -47.34 -0.11
CA PRO A 125 -28.78 -47.42 -1.06
C PRO A 125 -30.03 -48.17 -0.56
N ALA A 126 -31.02 -48.17 -1.46
CA ALA A 126 -32.12 -49.12 -1.65
C ALA A 126 -33.51 -48.65 -1.19
N ASP A 127 -34.25 -48.04 -2.12
CA ASP A 127 -35.68 -48.31 -2.23
C ASP A 127 -36.04 -48.56 -3.71
N VAL A 128 -36.69 -49.69 -3.94
CA VAL A 128 -36.97 -50.27 -5.25
C VAL A 128 -38.36 -49.84 -5.71
N ALA A 129 -38.37 -49.15 -6.85
CA ALA A 129 -39.38 -49.09 -7.91
C ALA A 129 -40.83 -49.53 -7.61
N GLU A 130 -41.77 -48.61 -7.83
CA GLU A 130 -43.06 -48.94 -8.46
C GLU A 130 -43.57 -47.75 -9.32
N PRO A 131 -43.85 -47.94 -10.63
CA PRO A 131 -44.41 -46.90 -11.49
C PRO A 131 -45.94 -47.04 -11.62
N ALA A 132 -46.68 -45.97 -11.34
CA ALA A 132 -48.09 -45.85 -11.71
C ALA A 132 -48.21 -44.99 -12.98
N ASP A 133 -48.27 -45.70 -14.11
CA ASP A 133 -48.67 -45.22 -15.42
C ASP A 133 -50.14 -44.78 -15.38
N GLY A 134 -50.42 -43.56 -15.86
CA GLY A 134 -51.75 -42.99 -15.90
C GLY A 134 -51.99 -42.30 -17.23
N ASP A 135 -52.49 -43.05 -18.21
CA ASP A 135 -53.28 -42.46 -19.31
C ASP A 135 -54.39 -43.41 -19.83
N ALA A 136 -55.61 -42.92 -19.63
CA ALA A 136 -56.83 -43.03 -20.43
C ALA A 136 -57.16 -44.28 -21.30
N ALA A 137 -58.33 -44.87 -20.99
CA ALA A 137 -59.52 -44.93 -21.86
C ALA A 137 -60.13 -46.32 -22.18
N ARG A 138 -61.48 -46.33 -22.08
CA ARG A 138 -62.47 -47.20 -22.75
C ARG A 138 -62.62 -48.66 -22.29
N ARG A 139 -63.77 -48.95 -21.67
CA ARG A 139 -64.83 -49.88 -22.16
C ARG A 139 -66.01 -49.94 -21.18
N GLY A 140 -67.23 -49.97 -21.71
CA GLY A 140 -68.43 -50.39 -20.97
C GLY A 140 -69.61 -49.45 -21.16
#